data_AF-A0A925Q1X8-F1
#
_entry.id   AF-A0A925Q1X8-F1
#
_cell.length_a   1.000
_cell.length_b   1.000
_cell.length_c   1.000
_cell.angle_alpha   90.00
_cell.angle_beta   90.00
_cell.angle_gamma   90.00
#
_symmetry.space_group_name_H-M   'P 1'
#
loop_
_entity.id
_entity.type
_entity.pdbx_description
1 polymer ?
#
loop_
_entity_poly.entity_id
_entity_poly.type
_entity_poly.pdbx_seq_one_letter_code
_entity_poly.pdbx_strand_id
1 'polypeptide(L)' 'GSWQGIVAPAGTPPEVVNRLHATVTAILSTPEMKDRLDKAGAEVRAMSPAQFGTFIRDERDRWAKVVRESGAKFD' A
#
# COMPACT_ATOMS: atom_id res chain seq x y z
N GLY A 1 0.12 -8.85 -9.99
CA GLY A 1 0.45 -7.42 -10.16
C GLY A 1 1.21 -6.93 -8.95
N SER A 2 1.95 -5.83 -9.09
CA SER A 2 2.57 -5.14 -7.94
C SER A 2 1.57 -4.21 -7.26
N TRP A 3 1.90 -3.72 -6.07
CA TRP A 3 1.14 -2.69 -5.37
C TRP A 3 2.07 -1.59 -4.87
N GLN A 4 1.51 -0.41 -4.64
CA GLN A 4 2.20 0.74 -4.08
C GLN A 4 1.44 1.23 -2.84
N GLY A 5 2.16 1.82 -1.90
CA GLY A 5 1.55 2.48 -0.75
C GLY A 5 2.54 3.30 0.05
N ILE A 6 2.03 3.96 1.08
CA ILE A 6 2.79 4.89 1.92
C ILE A 6 2.88 4.31 3.33
N VAL A 7 4.09 4.31 3.89
CA VAL A 7 4.37 3.84 5.25
C VAL A 7 5.09 4.94 6.04
N ALA A 8 4.95 4.90 7.36
CA ALA A 8 5.64 5.78 8.29
C ALA A 8 6.48 4.96 9.30
N PRO A 9 7.47 5.55 9.97
CA PRO A 9 8.27 4.85 10.98
C PRO A 9 7.42 4.20 12.08
N ALA A 10 7.90 3.08 12.63
CA ALA A 10 7.27 2.44 13.76
C ALA A 10 7.17 3.41 14.96
N GLY A 11 6.02 3.43 15.63
CA GLY A 11 5.76 4.36 16.73
C GLY A 11 5.29 5.75 16.30
N THR A 12 5.11 6.01 15.00
CA THR A 12 4.45 7.24 14.54
C THR A 12 3.07 7.37 15.21
N PRO A 13 2.74 8.51 15.85
CA PRO A 13 1.48 8.68 16.54
C PRO A 13 0.25 8.45 15.64
N PRO A 14 -0.82 7.81 16.14
CA PRO A 14 -2.00 7.47 15.33
C PRO A 14 -2.64 8.68 14.64
N GLU A 15 -2.65 9.85 15.28
CA GLU A 15 -3.19 11.08 14.72
C GLU A 15 -2.43 11.57 13.49
N VAL A 16 -1.10 11.38 13.46
CA VAL A 16 -0.26 11.73 12.30
C VAL A 16 -0.55 10.77 11.14
N VAL A 17 -0.67 9.48 11.44
CA VAL A 17 -1.03 8.46 10.44
C VAL A 17 -2.41 8.73 9.86
N ASN A 18 -3.39 9.05 10.71
CA ASN A 18 -4.75 9.36 10.28
C ASN A 18 -4.81 10.63 9.42
N ARG A 19 -4.06 11.68 9.79
CA ARG A 19 -3.96 12.89 8.98
C ARG A 19 -3.35 12.61 7.61
N LEU A 20 -2.25 11.84 7.56
CA LEU A 20 -1.62 11.45 6.30
C LEU A 20 -2.58 10.65 5.42
N HIS A 21 -3.27 9.67 5.98
CA HIS A 21 -4.27 8.88 5.27
C HIS A 21 -5.39 9.76 4.69
N ALA A 22 -5.94 10.69 5.47
CA ALA A 22 -6.99 11.60 5.01
C ALA A 22 -6.49 12.49 3.86
N THR A 23 -5.30 13.07 3.99
CA THR A 23 -4.71 13.92 2.94
C THR A 23 -4.47 13.14 1.64
N VAL A 24 -3.87 11.95 1.74
CA VAL A 24 -3.60 11.11 0.57
C VAL A 24 -4.92 10.69 -0.10
N THR A 25 -5.91 10.26 0.67
CA THR A 25 -7.23 9.86 0.13
C THR A 25 -7.93 11.02 -0.59
N ALA A 26 -7.83 12.24 -0.05
CA ALA A 26 -8.37 13.43 -0.70
C ALA A 26 -7.68 13.70 -2.06
N ILE A 27 -6.35 13.59 -2.11
CA ILE A 27 -5.58 13.78 -3.35
C ILE A 27 -5.93 12.71 -4.39
N LEU A 28 -5.96 11.44 -3.99
CA LEU A 28 -6.34 10.32 -4.87
C LEU A 28 -7.78 10.42 -5.38
N SER A 29 -8.64 11.18 -4.67
CA SER A 29 -10.02 11.40 -5.07
C SER A 29 -10.19 12.51 -6.12
N THR A 30 -9.15 13.31 -6.39
CA THR A 30 -9.21 14.38 -7.40
C THR A 30 -9.33 13.81 -8.82
N PRO A 31 -10.04 14.48 -9.75
CA PRO A 31 -10.15 14.03 -11.13
C PRO A 31 -8.79 13.92 -11.83
N GLU A 32 -7.89 14.86 -11.58
CA GLU A 32 -6.54 14.87 -12.15
C GLU A 32 -5.75 13.63 -11.71
N MET A 33 -5.80 13.27 -10.43
CA MET A 33 -5.05 12.12 -9.94
C MET A 33 -5.64 10.81 -10.44
N LYS A 34 -6.98 10.70 -10.53
CA LYS A 34 -7.65 9.54 -11.12
C LYS A 34 -7.23 9.33 -12.57
N ASP A 35 -7.30 10.38 -13.40
CA ASP A 35 -6.88 10.31 -14.80
C ASP A 35 -5.40 9.92 -14.96
N ARG A 36 -4.52 10.45 -14.10
CA ARG A 36 -3.10 10.06 -14.10
C ARG A 36 -2.88 8.59 -13.74
N LEU A 37 -3.59 8.08 -12.74
CA LEU A 37 -3.46 6.68 -12.30
C LEU A 37 -4.06 5.72 -13.33
N ASP A 38 -5.22 6.07 -13.91
CA ASP A 38 -5.84 5.29 -14.98
C ASP A 38 -4.91 5.18 -16.20
N LYS A 39 -4.28 6.30 -16.61
CA LYS A 39 -3.26 6.31 -17.68
C LYS A 39 -2.02 5.49 -17.36
N ALA A 40 -1.68 5.36 -16.08
CA ALA A 40 -0.58 4.52 -15.61
C ALA A 40 -0.98 3.04 -15.40
N GLY A 41 -2.25 2.69 -15.65
CA GLY A 41 -2.78 1.34 -15.41
C GLY A 41 -2.88 0.98 -13.93
N ALA A 42 -2.97 1.97 -13.05
CA ALA A 42 -3.07 1.80 -11.60
C ALA A 42 -4.48 2.12 -11.11
N GLU A 43 -5.01 1.28 -10.23
CA GLU A 43 -6.30 1.50 -9.59
C GLU A 43 -6.12 1.92 -8.13
N VAL A 44 -6.90 2.90 -7.69
CA VAL A 44 -6.93 3.30 -6.28
C VAL A 44 -7.70 2.27 -5.46
N ARG A 45 -7.02 1.61 -4.53
CA ARG A 45 -7.66 0.78 -3.51
C ARG A 45 -7.70 1.54 -2.18
N ALA A 46 -8.89 2.00 -1.81
CA ALA A 46 -9.10 2.63 -0.52
C ALA A 46 -9.06 1.58 0.60
N MET A 47 -8.08 1.70 1.49
CA MET A 47 -7.97 0.91 2.71
C MET A 47 -7.72 1.85 3.89
N SER A 48 -8.30 1.56 5.05
CA SER A 48 -7.89 2.21 6.29
C SER A 48 -6.43 1.86 6.62
N PRO A 49 -5.72 2.67 7.43
CA PRO A 49 -4.35 2.35 7.85
C PRO A 49 -4.21 0.97 8.50
N ALA A 50 -5.21 0.56 9.30
CA ALA A 50 -5.23 -0.76 9.93
C ALA A 50 -5.38 -1.90 8.90
N GLN A 51 -6.30 -1.76 7.95
CA GLN A 51 -6.48 -2.73 6.86
C GLN A 51 -5.23 -2.83 5.99
N PHE A 52 -4.61 -1.70 5.67
CA PHE A 52 -3.37 -1.69 4.88
C PHE A 52 -2.21 -2.35 5.63
N GLY A 53 -2.11 -2.14 6.95
CA GLY A 53 -1.15 -2.85 7.80
C GLY A 53 -1.36 -4.37 7.79
N THR A 54 -2.61 -4.84 7.79
CA THR A 54 -2.92 -6.28 7.63
C THR A 54 -2.53 -6.78 6.23
N PHE A 55 -2.92 -6.05 5.18
CA PHE A 55 -2.57 -6.40 3.81
C PHE A 55 -1.06 -6.58 3.61
N ILE A 56 -0.23 -5.69 4.15
CA ILE A 56 1.24 -5.81 4.06
C ILE A 56 1.74 -7.10 4.73
N ARG A 57 1.19 -7.47 5.90
CA ARG A 57 1.58 -8.69 6.61
C ARG A 57 1.20 -9.93 5.80
N ASP A 58 -0.03 -9.97 5.30
CA ASP A 58 -0.54 -11.10 4.53
C ASP A 58 0.25 -11.30 3.24
N GLU A 59 0.57 -10.20 2.56
CA GLU A 59 1.33 -10.21 1.32
C GLU A 59 2.78 -10.65 1.55
N ARG A 60 3.41 -10.19 2.64
CA ARG A 60 4.72 -10.69 3.08
C ARG A 60 4.70 -12.19 3.32
N ASP A 61 3.69 -12.68 4.06
CA ASP A 61 3.61 -14.09 4.42
C ASP A 61 3.35 -14.97 3.18
N ARG A 62 2.50 -14.49 2.26
CA ARG A 62 2.23 -15.12 0.96
C ARG A 62 3.50 -15.24 0.13
N TRP A 63 4.26 -14.16 -0.04
CA TRP A 63 5.48 -14.19 -0.85
C TRP A 63 6.62 -14.95 -0.18
N ALA A 64 6.73 -14.92 1.15
CA ALA A 64 7.70 -15.74 1.87
C ALA A 64 7.48 -17.25 1.59
N LYS A 65 6.21 -17.69 1.50
CA LYS A 65 5.88 -19.06 1.10
C LYS A 65 6.33 -19.36 -0.33
N VAL A 66 5.99 -18.48 -1.28
CA VAL A 66 6.37 -18.65 -2.70
C VAL A 66 7.89 -18.72 -2.88
N VAL A 67 8.66 -17.86 -2.20
CA VAL A 67 10.13 -17.89 -2.25
C VAL A 67 10.69 -19.22 -1.72
N ARG A 68 10.18 -19.69 -0.58
CA ARG A 68 10.60 -21.00 -0.02
C ARG A 68 10.30 -22.16 -0.96
N GLU A 69 9.11 -22.19 -1.56
CA GLU A 69 8.66 -23.28 -2.43
C GLU A 69 9.37 -23.26 -3.80
N SER A 70 9.66 -22.08 -4.33
CA SER A 70 10.35 -21.93 -5.62
C SER A 70 11.86 -22.16 -5.55
N GLY A 71 12.45 -22.12 -4.36
CA GLY A 71 13.91 -22.17 -4.18
C GLY A 71 14.63 -20.92 -4.66
N ALA A 72 13.90 -19.85 -5.00
CA ALA A 72 14.45 -18.57 -5.40
C ALA A 72 15.33 -17.99 -4.27
N LYS A 73 16.49 -17.48 -4.63
CA LYS A 73 17.40 -16.78 -3.73
C LYS A 73 17.65 -15.39 -4.27
N PHE A 74 17.75 -14.43 -3.37
CA PHE A 74 18.34 -13.14 -3.69
C PHE A 74 19.85 -13.31 -3.55
N ASP A 75 20.58 -12.95 -4.60
CA ASP A 75 22.04 -12.89 -4.68
C ASP A 75 22.62 -11.66 -3.98
#